data_AF-A0A0D5XQX4-F1
#
_entry.id   AF-A0A0D5XQX4-F1
#
_cell.length_a   1.000
_cell.length_b   1.000
_cell.length_c   1.000
_cell.angle_alpha   90.00
_cell.angle_beta   90.00
_cell.angle_gamma   90.00
#
_symmetry.space_group_name_H-M   'P 1'
#
loop_
_entity.id
_entity.type
_entity.pdbx_description
1 polymer ?
#
loop_
_entity_poly.entity_id
_entity_poly.type
_entity_poly.pdbx_seq_one_letter_code
_entity_poly.pdbx_strand_id
1 'polypeptide(L)' 'MIVFADEKAGMANGEGTHVIHMPHIHDILSPILYTLPLQLLSYYVAVLKGTDVDQPRNLAKSVTVE' A
#
# COMPACT_ATOMS: atom_id res chain seq x y z
N MET A 1 13.68 -4.58 4.56
CA MET A 1 12.93 -4.39 3.30
C MET A 1 11.60 -5.12 3.44
N ILE A 2 10.48 -4.46 3.13
CA ILE A 2 9.16 -5.09 3.05
C ILE A 2 8.84 -5.31 1.58
N VAL A 3 8.43 -6.52 1.21
CA VAL A 3 8.12 -6.91 -0.17
C VAL A 3 6.69 -7.43 -0.22
N PHE A 4 5.86 -6.82 -1.07
CA PHE A 4 4.57 -7.41 -1.46
C PHE A 4 4.82 -8.28 -2.68
N ALA A 5 4.51 -9.57 -2.61
CA ALA A 5 4.81 -10.52 -3.68
C ALA A 5 3.69 -11.54 -3.86
N ASP A 6 3.50 -12.00 -5.09
CA ASP A 6 2.58 -13.09 -5.41
C ASP A 6 2.95 -14.34 -4.59
N GLU A 7 1.96 -15.00 -4.01
CA GLU A 7 2.14 -16.25 -3.27
C GLU A 7 2.83 -17.34 -4.09
N LYS A 8 2.69 -17.33 -5.42
CA LYS A 8 3.34 -18.26 -6.35
C LYS A 8 4.78 -17.89 -6.70
N ALA A 9 5.28 -16.73 -6.26
CA ALA A 9 6.65 -16.31 -6.53
C ALA A 9 7.71 -17.11 -5.73
N GLY A 10 7.28 -17.91 -4.75
CA GLY A 10 8.18 -18.75 -3.94
C GLY A 10 9.14 -17.95 -3.06
N MET A 11 8.87 -16.67 -2.84
CA MET A 11 9.67 -15.83 -1.94
C MET A 11 9.39 -16.21 -0.49
N ALA A 12 10.43 -16.18 0.36
CA ALA A 12 10.31 -16.42 1.79
C ALA A 12 10.91 -15.27 2.58
N ASN A 13 10.55 -15.19 3.87
CA ASN A 13 11.22 -14.28 4.79
C ASN A 13 12.72 -14.64 4.89
N GLY A 14 13.56 -13.62 4.89
CA GLY A 14 15.02 -13.76 5.01
C GLY A 14 15.59 -12.68 5.91
N GLU A 15 16.90 -12.70 6.14
CA GLU A 15 17.56 -11.68 6.95
C GLU A 15 17.33 -10.29 6.33
N GLY A 16 16.75 -9.38 7.12
CA GLY A 16 16.41 -8.03 6.68
C GLY A 16 15.28 -7.95 5.64
N THR A 17 14.60 -9.04 5.28
CA THR A 17 13.52 -9.06 4.29
C THR A 17 12.25 -9.68 4.86
N HIS A 18 11.16 -8.92 4.83
CA HIS A 18 9.83 -9.39 5.21
C HIS A 18 8.92 -9.44 3.98
N VAL A 19 8.40 -10.63 3.67
CA VAL A 19 7.52 -10.86 2.52
C VAL A 19 6.07 -10.90 2.99
N ILE A 20 5.24 -10.07 2.37
CA ILE A 20 3.78 -10.09 2.50
C ILE A 20 3.24 -10.75 1.24
N HIS A 21 2.67 -11.93 1.41
CA HIS A 21 2.10 -12.70 0.31
C HIS A 21 0.77 -12.10 -0.15
N MET A 22 0.70 -11.80 -1.44
CA MET A 22 -0.49 -11.34 -2.15
C MET A 22 -1.11 -12.54 -2.87
N PRO A 23 -2.45 -12.64 -2.94
CA PRO A 23 -3.09 -13.71 -3.69
C PRO A 23 -2.73 -13.60 -5.17
N HIS A 24 -2.59 -14.75 -5.83
CA HIS A 24 -2.35 -14.76 -7.25
C HIS A 24 -3.54 -14.18 -8.03
N ILE A 25 -3.26 -13.30 -8.99
CA ILE A 25 -4.27 -12.69 -9.86
C ILE A 25 -3.73 -12.52 -11.27
N HIS A 26 -4.62 -12.36 -12.25
CA HIS A 26 -4.26 -12.06 -13.63
C HIS A 26 -3.41 -10.78 -13.71
N ASP A 27 -2.30 -10.81 -14.45
CA ASP A 27 -1.30 -9.74 -14.53
C ASP A 27 -1.89 -8.34 -14.79
N ILE A 28 -2.84 -8.24 -15.74
CA ILE A 28 -3.56 -6.99 -16.06
C ILE A 28 -4.22 -6.35 -14.83
N LEU A 29 -4.70 -7.14 -13.86
CA LEU A 29 -5.37 -6.66 -12.65
C LEU A 29 -4.40 -6.45 -11.48
N SER A 30 -3.17 -6.96 -11.57
CA SER A 30 -2.17 -6.86 -10.50
C SER A 30 -1.92 -5.42 -10.04
N PRO A 31 -1.78 -4.41 -10.93
CA PRO A 31 -1.62 -3.03 -10.48
C PRO A 31 -2.75 -2.53 -9.58
N ILE A 32 -4.00 -2.95 -9.85
CA ILE A 32 -5.16 -2.58 -9.04
C ILE A 32 -5.06 -3.24 -7.66
N LEU A 33 -4.87 -4.56 -7.62
CA LEU A 33 -4.78 -5.32 -6.37
C LEU A 33 -3.65 -4.80 -5.46
N TYR A 34 -2.48 -4.52 -6.03
CA TYR A 34 -1.32 -4.08 -5.26
C TYR A 34 -1.45 -2.64 -4.74
N THR A 35 -2.38 -1.82 -5.25
CA THR A 35 -2.66 -0.50 -4.65
C THR A 35 -3.38 -0.59 -3.30
N LEU A 36 -4.22 -1.61 -3.11
CA LEU A 36 -5.02 -1.78 -1.90
C LEU A 36 -4.18 -1.90 -0.61
N PRO A 37 -3.17 -2.79 -0.52
CA PRO A 37 -2.37 -2.90 0.70
C PRO A 37 -1.57 -1.61 0.98
N LEU A 38 -1.16 -0.86 -0.04
CA LEU A 38 -0.43 0.40 0.14
C LEU A 38 -1.35 1.53 0.64
N GLN A 39 -2.59 1.58 0.15
CA GLN A 39 -3.63 2.48 0.66
C GLN A 39 -3.96 2.16 2.12
N LEU A 40 -4.16 0.87 2.44
CA LEU A 40 -4.42 0.41 3.80
C LEU A 40 -3.25 0.66 4.75
N LEU A 41 -2.01 0.43 4.29
CA LEU A 41 -0.80 0.75 5.08
C LEU A 41 -0.78 2.24 5.44
N SER A 42 -1.03 3.11 4.46
CA SER A 42 -1.07 4.57 4.67
C SER A 42 -2.17 4.96 5.65
N TYR A 43 -3.37 4.38 5.47
CA TYR A 43 -4.52 4.59 6.36
C TYR A 43 -4.20 4.20 7.80
N TYR A 44 -3.73 2.97 8.04
CA TYR A 44 -3.44 2.49 9.39
C TYR A 44 -2.30 3.28 10.05
N VAL A 45 -1.27 3.66 9.30
CA VAL A 45 -0.22 4.55 9.83
C VAL A 45 -0.78 5.92 10.21
N ALA A 46 -1.64 6.51 9.39
CA ALA A 46 -2.27 7.81 9.67
C ALA A 46 -3.17 7.76 10.91
N VAL A 47 -3.99 6.71 11.04
CA VAL A 47 -4.82 6.45 12.24
C VAL A 47 -3.96 6.28 13.49
N LEU A 48 -2.91 5.46 13.42
CA LEU A 48 -1.99 5.24 14.55
C LEU A 48 -1.26 6.53 14.97
N LYS A 49 -0.93 7.39 14.01
CA LYS A 49 -0.28 8.68 14.27
C LYS A 49 -1.26 9.79 14.69
N GLY A 50 -2.57 9.53 14.67
CA GLY A 50 -3.59 10.53 14.98
C GLY A 50 -3.63 11.70 14.01
N THR A 51 -3.21 11.50 12.75
CA THR A 51 -3.31 12.52 11.71
C THR A 51 -4.68 12.51 11.06
N ASP A 52 -5.14 13.66 10.55
CA ASP A 52 -6.39 13.75 9.80
C ASP A 52 -6.28 13.01 8.46
N VAL A 53 -7.01 11.89 8.35
CA VAL A 53 -7.02 11.01 7.18
C VAL A 53 -7.83 11.62 6.03
N ASP A 54 -8.94 12.29 6.35
CA ASP A 54 -9.87 12.82 5.37
C ASP A 54 -9.42 14.19 4.85
N GLN A 55 -8.72 14.96 5.69
CA GLN A 55 -8.21 16.30 5.38
C GLN A 55 -6.72 16.43 5.76
N PRO A 56 -5.80 15.77 5.02
CA PRO A 56 -4.38 15.88 5.27
C PRO A 56 -3.89 17.33 5.12
N ARG A 57 -2.96 17.72 6.00
CA ARG A 57 -2.42 19.09 6.05
C ARG A 57 -1.86 19.51 4.68
N ASN A 58 -2.15 20.75 4.30
CA ASN A 58 -1.67 21.40 3.08
C ASN A 58 -2.18 20.80 1.75
N LEU A 59 -3.21 19.94 1.78
CA LEU A 59 -3.82 19.37 0.59
C LEU A 59 -5.26 19.84 0.41
N ALA A 60 -5.65 19.99 -0.85
CA ALA A 60 -7.03 20.20 -1.27
C ALA A 60 -7.47 19.02 -2.14
N LYS A 61 -8.78 18.73 -2.18
CA LYS A 61 -9.31 17.65 -3.02
C LYS A 61 -9.03 17.88 -4.51
N SER A 62 -9.04 19.13 -4.93
CA SER A 62 -8.64 19.61 -6.25
C SER A 62 -8.15 21.04 -6.12
N VAL A 63 -7.06 21.40 -6.80
CA VAL A 63 -6.56 22.78 -6.86
C VAL A 63 -7.24 23.47 -8.04
N THR A 64 -8.00 24.52 -7.78
CA THR A 64 -8.84 25.19 -8.79
C THR A 64 -8.42 26.63 -9.08
N VAL A 65 -7.26 27.06 -8.57
CA VAL A 65 -6.69 28.39 -8.81
C VAL A 65 -5.38 28.23 -9.58
N GLU A 66 -5.23 29.02 -10.64
CA GLU A 66 -3.98 29.15 -11.42
C GLU A 66 -2.98 30.08 -10.71
#